data_AF-A0AAU2PWA1-F1
#
_entry.id   AF-A0AAU2PWA1-F1
#
_cell.length_a   1.000
_cell.length_b   1.000
_cell.length_c   1.000
_cell.angle_alpha   90.00
_cell.angle_beta   90.00
_cell.angle_gamma   90.00
#
_symmetry.space_group_name_H-M   'P 1'
#
loop_
_entity.id
_entity.type
_entity.pdbx_description
1 polymer ?
#
loop_
_entity_poly.entity_id
_entity_poly.type
_entity_poly.pdbx_seq_one_letter_code
_entity_poly.pdbx_strand_id
1 'polypeptide(L)' 'MEKLQRLLSAQGLYRGKINGRFDWRVEDALSEFQYDMGIDHQEWGFYGPITRKALEG' A
#
# COMPACT_ATOMS: atom_id res chain seq x y z
N MET A 1 1.85 0.26 9.84
CA MET A 1 0.52 0.38 9.20
C MET A 1 0.12 1.83 8.95
N GLU A 2 0.22 2.75 9.93
CA GLU A 2 -0.05 4.17 9.65
C GLU A 2 0.89 4.78 8.60
N LYS A 3 2.17 4.37 8.60
CA LYS A 3 3.14 4.75 7.57
C LYS A 3 2.68 4.38 6.16
N LEU A 4 2.23 3.14 5.97
CA LEU A 4 1.67 2.65 4.69
C LEU A 4 0.50 3.53 4.23
N GLN A 5 -0.48 3.76 5.10
CA GLN A 5 -1.64 4.60 4.78
C GLN A 5 -1.23 6.03 4.38
N ARG A 6 -0.25 6.63 5.07
CA ARG A 6 0.28 7.95 4.74
C ARG A 6 0.96 7.98 3.37
N LEU A 7 1.73 6.95 3.04
CA LEU A 7 2.42 6.85 1.76
C LEU A 7 1.42 6.66 0.61
N LEU A 8 0.44 5.77 0.76
CA LEU A 8 -0.64 5.59 -0.22
C LEU A 8 -1.50 6.86 -0.37
N SER A 9 -1.75 7.60 0.72
CA SER A 9 -2.44 8.90 0.65
C SER A 9 -1.62 9.95 -0.08
N ALA A 10 -0.30 9.97 0.11
CA ALA A 10 0.59 10.91 -0.58
C ALA A 10 0.62 10.67 -2.10
N GLN A 11 0.40 9.43 -2.53
CA GLN A 11 0.24 9.08 -3.95
C GLN A 11 -1.20 9.23 -4.46
N GLY A 12 -2.14 9.64 -3.61
CA GLY A 12 -3.55 9.85 -3.98
C GLY A 12 -4.40 8.57 -4.04
N LEU A 13 -3.82 7.41 -3.72
CA LEU A 13 -4.45 6.09 -3.78
C LEU A 13 -5.33 5.80 -2.56
N TYR A 14 -4.95 6.30 -1.36
CA TYR A 14 -5.73 6.10 -0.13
C TYR A 14 -6.36 7.40 0.39
N ARG A 15 -7.70 7.42 0.49
CA ARG A 15 -8.49 8.57 1.00
C ARG A 15 -9.20 8.29 2.34
N GLY A 16 -8.93 7.14 2.96
CA GLY A 16 -9.51 6.75 4.23
C GLY A 16 -8.84 7.42 5.43
N LYS A 17 -9.33 7.11 6.64
CA LYS A 17 -8.69 7.58 7.89
C LYS A 17 -7.35 6.87 8.08
N ILE A 18 -6.33 7.63 8.47
CA ILE A 18 -5.05 7.06 8.93
C ILE A 18 -5.23 6.65 10.38
N ASN A 19 -5.38 5.35 10.62
CA ASN A 19 -5.70 4.77 11.93
C ASN A 19 -4.88 3.50 12.24
N GLY A 20 -3.95 3.13 11.35
CA GLY A 20 -3.07 1.98 11.51
C GLY A 20 -3.75 0.63 11.33
N ARG A 21 -5.04 0.58 10.95
CA ARG A 21 -5.73 -0.67 10.65
C ARG A 21 -5.57 -1.01 9.17
N PHE A 22 -5.19 -2.25 8.89
CA PHE A 22 -5.24 -2.80 7.55
C PHE A 22 -6.65 -3.30 7.30
N ASP A 23 -7.47 -2.46 6.65
CA ASP A 23 -8.79 -2.86 6.18
C ASP A 23 -8.77 -3.02 4.66
N TRP A 24 -9.90 -3.44 4.11
CA TRP A 24 -10.04 -3.69 2.68
C TRP A 24 -9.72 -2.46 1.81
N ARG A 25 -9.83 -1.23 2.33
CA ARG A 25 -9.46 -0.01 1.58
C ARG A 25 -7.96 0.18 1.51
N VAL A 26 -7.24 -0.24 2.57
CA VAL A 26 -5.77 -0.23 2.56
C VAL A 26 -5.25 -1.33 1.62
N GLU A 27 -5.89 -2.49 1.61
CA GLU A 27 -5.56 -3.60 0.70
C GLU A 27 -5.78 -3.22 -0.77
N ASP A 28 -6.91 -2.60 -1.09
CA ASP A 28 -7.25 -2.12 -2.44
C ASP A 28 -6.25 -1.07 -2.94
N ALA A 29 -6.01 -0.02 -2.16
CA ALA A 29 -5.03 1.02 -2.51
C ALA A 29 -3.60 0.48 -2.62
N LEU A 30 -3.26 -0.54 -1.82
CA LEU A 30 -1.95 -1.20 -1.91
C LEU A 30 -1.84 -2.02 -3.20
N SER A 31 -2.90 -2.70 -3.60
CA SER A 31 -2.94 -3.51 -4.82
C SER A 31 -2.82 -2.64 -6.08
N GLU A 32 -3.48 -1.48 -6.10
CA GLU A 32 -3.34 -0.48 -7.18
C GLU A 32 -1.90 0.04 -7.28
N PHE A 33 -1.28 0.38 -6.15
CA PHE A 33 0.13 0.74 -6.10
C PHE A 33 1.06 -0.35 -6.65
N GLN A 34 0.83 -1.61 -6.25
CA GLN A 34 1.64 -2.75 -6.66
C GLN A 34 1.52 -3.02 -8.16
N TYR A 35 0.31 -2.87 -8.71
CA TYR A 35 0.06 -2.95 -10.14
C TYR A 35 0.81 -1.84 -10.91
N ASP A 36 0.69 -0.59 -10.48
CA ASP A 36 1.34 0.56 -11.13
C ASP A 36 2.87 0.47 -11.11
N MET A 37 3.44 -0.14 -10.06
CA MET A 37 4.88 -0.35 -9.91
C MET A 37 5.40 -1.64 -10.56
N GLY A 38 4.52 -2.45 -11.17
CA GLY A 38 4.91 -3.75 -11.75
C GLY A 38 5.50 -4.71 -10.70
N ILE A 39 5.08 -4.59 -9.44
CA ILE A 39 5.48 -5.49 -8.36
C ILE A 39 4.84 -6.85 -8.62
N ASP A 40 5.67 -7.91 -8.56
CA ASP A 40 5.28 -9.30 -8.79
C ASP A 40 3.98 -9.66 -8.03
N HIS A 41 3.06 -10.33 -8.74
CA HIS A 41 1.75 -10.76 -8.24
C HIS A 41 1.81 -11.61 -6.97
N GLN A 42 2.96 -12.23 -6.68
CA GLN A 42 3.19 -12.96 -5.44
C GLN A 42 3.09 -12.10 -4.17
N GLU A 43 3.16 -10.76 -4.28
CA GLU A 43 3.04 -9.83 -3.14
C GLU A 43 1.69 -9.08 -3.09
N TRP A 44 0.76 -9.35 -4.01
CA TRP A 44 -0.49 -8.59 -4.08
C TRP A 44 -1.34 -8.77 -2.82
N GLY A 45 -1.82 -7.65 -2.27
CA GLY A 45 -2.60 -7.61 -1.02
C GLY A 45 -1.78 -7.82 0.27
N PHE A 46 -0.46 -8.02 0.16
CA PHE A 46 0.42 -8.21 1.31
C PHE A 46 1.47 -7.09 1.42
N TYR A 47 1.67 -6.56 2.64
CA TYR A 47 2.74 -5.60 2.91
C TYR A 47 4.08 -6.30 3.16
N GLY A 48 4.56 -7.01 2.13
CA GLY A 48 5.80 -7.79 2.15
C GLY A 48 7.07 -6.96 1.94
N PRO A 49 8.25 -7.59 2.00
CA PRO A 49 9.54 -6.90 1.97
C PRO A 49 9.81 -6.16 0.65
N ILE A 50 9.31 -6.65 -0.48
CA ILE A 50 9.45 -5.97 -1.79
C ILE A 50 8.61 -4.69 -1.80
N THR A 51 7.34 -4.84 -1.40
CA THR A 51 6.38 -3.75 -1.26
C THR A 51 6.87 -2.68 -0.29
N ARG A 52 7.44 -3.07 0.86
CA ARG A 52 8.03 -2.16 1.83
C ARG A 52 9.18 -1.35 1.25
N LYS A 53 10.09 -1.99 0.50
CA LYS A 53 11.24 -1.29 -0.11
C LYS A 53 10.80 -0.25 -1.13
N ALA A 54 9.81 -0.56 -1.96
CA ALA A 54 9.27 0.35 -2.96
C ALA A 54 8.56 1.57 -2.33
N LEU A 55 7.87 1.38 -1.21
CA LEU A 55 7.12 2.44 -0.52
C LEU A 55 7.99 3.28 0.43
N GLU A 56 8.99 2.68 1.07
CA GLU A 56 9.71 3.33 2.17
C GLU A 56 11.03 3.99 1.76
N GLY A 57 11.63 3.63 0.62
CA GLY A 57 12.93 4.16 0.16
C GLY A 57 14.12 3.56 0.90
#